data_AF-K7AY64-F1
#
_entry.id   AF-K7AY64-F1
#
_cell.length_a   1.000
_cell.length_b   1.000
_cell.length_c   1.000
_cell.angle_alpha   90.00
_cell.angle_beta   90.00
_cell.angle_gamma   90.00
#
_symmetry.space_group_name_H-M   'P 1'
#
loop_
_entity.id
_entity.type
_entity.pdbx_description
1 polymer ?
#
loop_
_entity_poly.entity_id
_entity_poly.type
_entity_poly.pdbx_seq_one_letter_code
_entity_poly.pdbx_strand_id
1 'polypeptide(L)' 'MNNEPKLSLKTRVLIGIIAIPSLILAAMIISMFIDQTSGDISAFEVIYSLVGVFAMYIALTGKKFF' A
#
# COMPACT_ATOMS: atom_id res chain seq x y z
N MET A 1 1.58 27.44 -13.11
CA MET A 1 2.37 26.26 -12.73
C MET A 1 2.03 25.95 -11.28
N ASN A 2 1.24 24.91 -11.01
CA ASN A 2 0.80 24.57 -9.65
C ASN A 2 2.00 24.02 -8.88
N ASN A 3 2.67 24.89 -8.11
CA ASN A 3 3.80 24.56 -7.25
C ASN A 3 3.33 23.92 -5.94
N GLU A 4 2.48 22.90 -6.03
CA GLU A 4 2.12 22.13 -4.83
C GLU A 4 3.35 21.38 -4.33
N PRO A 5 3.69 21.49 -3.03
CA PRO A 5 4.90 20.89 -2.49
C PRO A 5 4.79 19.36 -2.47
N LYS A 6 5.25 18.71 -3.53
CA LYS A 6 5.33 17.24 -3.62
C LYS A 6 6.39 16.68 -2.68
N LEU A 7 6.22 15.42 -2.26
CA LEU A 7 7.24 14.69 -1.51
C LEU A 7 8.52 14.51 -2.34
N SER A 8 9.67 14.62 -1.68
CA SER A 8 10.96 14.33 -2.29
C SER A 8 11.01 12.88 -2.80
N LEU A 9 11.69 12.67 -3.92
CA LEU A 9 11.81 11.35 -4.56
C LEU A 9 12.40 10.31 -3.60
N LYS A 10 13.36 10.70 -2.74
CA LYS A 10 13.93 9.81 -1.72
C LYS A 10 12.88 9.30 -0.74
N THR A 11 12.03 10.19 -0.23
CA THR A 11 10.96 9.84 0.71
C THR A 11 9.91 8.94 0.05
N ARG A 12 9.55 9.23 -1.21
CA ARG A 12 8.60 8.41 -1.99
C ARG A 12 9.11 7.00 -2.21
N VAL A 13 10.39 6.85 -2.56
CA VAL A 13 11.03 5.53 -2.70
C VAL A 13 11.05 4.78 -1.38
N LEU A 14 11.38 5.45 -0.27
CA LEU A 14 11.35 4.83 1.05
C LEU A 14 9.96 4.32 1.44
N ILE A 15 8.93 5.16 1.27
CA ILE A 15 7.52 4.77 1.51
C ILE A 15 7.14 3.59 0.62
N GLY A 16 7.51 3.61 -0.66
CA GLY A 16 7.25 2.52 -1.59
C GLY A 16 7.87 1.20 -1.14
N ILE A 17 9.13 1.21 -0.68
CA ILE A 17 9.81 0.00 -0.18
C ILE A 17 9.11 -0.54 1.06
N ILE A 18 8.74 0.32 2.01
CA ILE A 18 8.05 -0.07 3.24
C ILE A 18 6.65 -0.64 2.94
N ALA A 19 6.00 -0.20 1.86
CA ALA A 19 4.70 -0.71 1.45
C ALA A 19 4.74 -2.13 0.84
N ILE A 20 5.90 -2.61 0.37
CA ILE A 20 6.01 -3.89 -0.37
C ILE A 20 5.42 -5.07 0.40
N PRO A 21 5.77 -5.33 1.69
CA PRO A 21 5.21 -6.47 2.42
C PRO A 21 3.68 -6.42 2.52
N SER A 22 3.12 -5.23 2.73
CA SER A 22 1.67 -5.03 2.78
C SER A 22 1.00 -5.24 1.42
N LEU A 23 1.66 -4.85 0.33
CA LEU A 23 1.15 -5.11 -1.03
C LEU A 23 1.18 -6.60 -1.38
N ILE A 24 2.21 -7.32 -0.94
CA ILE A 24 2.27 -8.78 -1.07
C ILE A 24 1.11 -9.41 -0.30
N LEU A 25 0.86 -8.97 0.94
CA LEU A 25 -0.28 -9.43 1.72
C LEU A 25 -1.61 -9.14 1.02
N ALA A 26 -1.77 -7.96 0.43
CA ALA A 26 -2.95 -7.61 -0.37
C ALA A 26 -3.15 -8.59 -1.54
N ALA A 27 -2.08 -8.87 -2.28
CA ALA A 27 -2.12 -9.82 -3.40
C ALA A 27 -2.50 -11.23 -2.93
N MET A 28 -1.92 -11.70 -1.82
CA MET A 28 -2.25 -13.00 -1.24
C MET A 28 -3.73 -13.10 -0.84
N ILE A 29 -4.27 -12.08 -0.16
CA ILE A 29 -5.68 -12.03 0.23
C ILE A 29 -6.60 -12.08 -1.00
N ILE A 30 -6.26 -11.31 -2.05
CA ILE A 30 -7.03 -11.31 -3.31
C ILE A 30 -6.97 -12.69 -3.98
N SER A 31 -5.80 -13.32 -4.05
CA SER A 31 -5.65 -14.67 -4.59
C SER A 31 -6.46 -15.70 -3.82
N MET A 32 -6.41 -15.67 -2.47
CA MET A 32 -7.22 -16.56 -1.63
C MET A 32 -8.73 -16.38 -1.89
N PHE A 33 -9.17 -15.13 -2.11
CA PHE A 33 -10.56 -14.82 -2.43
C PHE A 33 -10.97 -15.36 -3.80
N ILE A 34 -10.12 -15.22 -4.83
CA ILE A 34 -10.38 -15.73 -6.19
C ILE A 34 -10.39 -17.27 -6.19
N ASP A 35 -9.39 -17.88 -5.55
CA ASP A 35 -9.19 -19.33 -5.54
C ASP A 35 -10.12 -20.05 -4.54
N GLN A 36 -10.99 -19.30 -3.83
CA GLN A 36 -11.87 -19.78 -2.76
C GLN A 36 -11.13 -20.68 -1.75
N THR A 37 -9.85 -20.36 -1.51
CA THR A 37 -8.99 -21.15 -0.66
C THR A 37 -9.42 -20.95 0.79
N SER A 38 -9.61 -22.05 1.51
CA SER A 38 -9.92 -22.00 2.94
C SER A 38 -8.71 -21.46 3.70
N GLY A 39 -8.85 -20.26 4.24
CA GLY A 39 -7.86 -19.68 5.15
C GLY A 39 -8.48 -18.55 5.94
N ASP A 40 -8.19 -18.53 7.24
CA ASP A 40 -8.66 -17.47 8.13
C ASP A 40 -7.85 -16.20 7.87
N ILE A 41 -8.53 -15.14 7.44
CA ILE A 41 -7.96 -13.81 7.29
C ILE A 41 -8.48 -12.96 8.45
N SER A 42 -7.56 -12.48 9.27
CA SER A 42 -7.89 -11.58 10.37
C SER A 42 -8.21 -10.16 9.87
N ALA A 43 -9.03 -9.43 10.62
CA ALA A 43 -9.31 -8.03 10.31
C ALA A 43 -8.02 -7.17 10.26
N PHE A 44 -7.00 -7.53 11.04
CA PHE A 44 -5.71 -6.83 11.04
C PHE A 44 -4.97 -7.00 9.72
N GLU A 45 -4.98 -8.18 9.10
CA GLU A 45 -4.33 -8.41 7.81
C GLU A 45 -5.00 -7.60 6.68
N VAL A 46 -6.33 -7.49 6.71
CA VAL A 46 -7.07 -6.63 5.79
C VAL A 46 -6.67 -5.17 5.97
N ILE A 47 -6.66 -4.66 7.20
CA ILE A 47 -6.25 -3.27 7.48
C ILE A 47 -4.79 -3.04 7.05
N TYR A 48 -3.89 -3.96 7.37
CA TYR A 48 -2.47 -3.83 7.08
C TYR A 48 -2.19 -3.82 5.57
N SER A 49 -2.92 -4.63 4.81
CA SER A 49 -2.85 -4.64 3.35
C SER A 49 -3.38 -3.34 2.73
N LEU A 50 -4.48 -2.79 3.26
CA LEU A 50 -5.03 -1.49 2.84
C LEU A 50 -4.07 -0.33 3.11
N VAL A 51 -3.40 -0.32 4.27
CA VAL A 51 -2.37 0.68 4.59
C VAL A 51 -1.24 0.63 3.56
N GLY A 52 -0.84 -0.55 3.10
CA GLY A 52 0.15 -0.72 2.04
C GLY A 52 -0.28 -0.10 0.70
N VAL A 53 -1.52 -0.37 0.29
CA VAL A 53 -2.10 0.21 -0.93
C VAL A 53 -2.12 1.74 -0.84
N PHE A 54 -2.51 2.29 0.31
CA PHE A 54 -2.52 3.72 0.53
C PHE A 54 -1.11 4.33 0.54
N ALA A 55 -0.14 3.69 1.18
CA ALA A 55 1.27 4.10 1.17
C ALA A 55 1.84 4.09 -0.25
N MET A 56 1.51 3.08 -1.05
CA MET A 56 1.90 3.00 -2.45
C MET A 56 1.29 4.14 -3.28
N TYR A 57 0.01 4.46 -3.05
CA TYR A 57 -0.63 5.61 -3.68
C TYR A 57 0.11 6.93 -3.37
N ILE A 58 0.52 7.14 -2.12
CA ILE A 58 1.32 8.31 -1.71
C ILE A 58 2.69 8.30 -2.39
N ALA A 59 3.37 7.15 -2.44
CA ALA A 59 4.66 7.00 -3.11
C ALA A 59 4.57 7.33 -4.61
N LEU A 60 3.50 6.92 -5.29
CA LEU A 60 3.30 7.16 -6.72
C LEU A 60 2.87 8.60 -7.02
N THR A 61 1.92 9.16 -6.26
CA THR A 61 1.39 10.50 -6.52
C THR A 61 2.28 11.62 -5.96
N GLY A 62 3.05 11.34 -4.91
CA GLY A 62 3.84 12.32 -4.19
C GLY A 62 3.00 13.35 -3.44
N LYS A 63 1.69 13.09 -3.26
CA LYS A 63 0.75 13.96 -2.58
C LYS A 63 1.02 13.90 -1.07
N LYS A 64 1.17 15.07 -0.44
CA LYS A 64 1.28 15.19 1.02
C LYS A 64 -0.13 15.20 1.60
N PHE A 65 -0.41 14.28 2.50
CA PHE A 65 -1.67 14.25 3.25
C PHE A 65 -1.53 14.86 4.66
N PHE A 66 -0.29 15.17 5.08
CA PHE A 66 0.09 15.91 6.27
C PHE A 66 1.34 16.74 5.98
#